data_AF-A0A8T6YF87-F1
#
_entry.id   AF-A0A8T6YF87-F1
#
_cell.length_a   1.000
_cell.length_b   1.000
_cell.length_c   1.000
_cell.angle_alpha   90.00
_cell.angle_beta   90.00
_cell.angle_gamma   90.00
#
_symmetry.space_group_name_H-M   'P 1'
#
loop_
_entity.id
_entity.type
_entity.pdbx_description
1 polymer ?
#
loop_
_entity_poly.entity_id
_entity_poly.type
_entity_poly.pdbx_seq_one_letter_code
_entity_poly.pdbx_strand_id
1 'polypeptide(L)'
;MNKLNGFKELSADEHRSEFKIPVMRVELSLKVRYFLNDSGTGYCGLLIKEVKGNGLRGRVQAAVAKDYIGRTILIFLTELDDGKKLITVPALFEKEPCFDKSVDLSDLIIKTYYHDDLRKTPQEVHKEHMNALVGRKISADKEHLIRSILDLPGRGLEILRSFR
;
A
#
# COMPACT_ATOMS: atom_id res chain seq x y z
N MET A 1 -5.61 -13.93 3.47
CA MET A 1 -5.88 -12.48 3.64
C MET A 1 -7.38 -12.31 3.83
N ASN A 2 -7.79 -11.83 5.01
CA ASN A 2 -9.21 -11.68 5.34
C ASN A 2 -9.74 -10.42 4.66
N LYS A 3 -10.85 -10.58 3.94
CA LYS A 3 -11.56 -9.50 3.25
C LYS A 3 -12.34 -8.66 4.26
N LEU A 4 -12.34 -7.34 4.11
CA LEU A 4 -13.19 -6.47 4.93
C LEU A 4 -14.67 -6.62 4.55
N ASN A 5 -15.54 -6.60 5.55
CA ASN A 5 -16.99 -6.58 5.33
C ASN A 5 -17.38 -5.33 4.54
N GLY A 6 -18.29 -5.48 3.58
CA GLY A 6 -18.74 -4.39 2.71
C GLY A 6 -17.82 -4.06 1.54
N PHE A 7 -16.64 -4.70 1.44
CA PHE A 7 -15.79 -4.59 0.26
C PHE A 7 -16.14 -5.69 -0.74
N LYS A 8 -15.84 -5.47 -2.02
CA LYS A 8 -15.87 -6.45 -3.11
C LYS A 8 -14.46 -6.57 -3.67
N GLU A 9 -14.04 -7.79 -3.99
CA GLU A 9 -12.74 -8.00 -4.63
C GLU A 9 -12.86 -7.64 -6.10
N LEU A 10 -11.85 -6.94 -6.63
CA LEU A 10 -11.76 -6.61 -8.04
C LEU A 10 -10.94 -7.69 -8.74
N SER A 11 -11.41 -8.12 -9.91
CA SER A 11 -10.59 -8.95 -10.80
C SER A 11 -9.42 -8.12 -11.32
N ALA A 12 -8.22 -8.68 -11.26
CA ALA A 12 -7.02 -8.09 -11.84
C ALA A 12 -6.31 -9.14 -12.69
N ASP A 13 -5.79 -8.74 -13.84
CA ASP A 13 -5.03 -9.62 -14.72
C ASP A 13 -3.73 -10.08 -14.04
N GLU A 14 -3.15 -11.18 -14.52
CA GLU A 14 -1.98 -11.82 -13.88
C GLU A 14 -0.83 -10.85 -13.59
N HIS A 15 -0.56 -9.91 -14.52
CA HIS A 15 0.48 -8.88 -14.42
C HIS A 15 0.24 -7.85 -13.29
N ARG A 16 -1.01 -7.68 -12.87
CA ARG A 16 -1.41 -6.80 -11.76
C ARG A 16 -1.61 -7.59 -10.46
N SER A 17 -1.41 -8.91 -10.50
CA SER A 17 -1.58 -9.79 -9.34
C SER A 17 -0.27 -10.21 -8.67
N GLU A 18 0.88 -10.01 -9.33
CA GLU A 18 2.21 -10.30 -8.76
C GLU A 18 3.22 -9.20 -9.12
N PHE A 19 3.94 -8.68 -8.12
CA PHE A 19 4.96 -7.65 -8.30
C PHE A 19 6.27 -8.08 -7.65
N LYS A 20 7.39 -7.72 -8.28
CA LYS A 20 8.72 -7.87 -7.70
C LYS A 20 9.30 -6.51 -7.36
N ILE A 21 9.59 -6.29 -6.09
CA ILE A 21 10.11 -5.01 -5.59
C ILE A 21 11.54 -5.21 -5.10
N PRO A 22 12.55 -4.60 -5.74
CA PRO A 22 13.86 -4.50 -5.14
C PRO A 22 13.80 -3.47 -4.00
N VAL A 23 14.03 -3.91 -2.77
CA VAL A 23 14.19 -3.07 -1.58
C VAL A 23 15.62 -3.25 -1.08
N MET A 24 16.42 -2.18 -1.12
CA MET A 24 17.85 -2.21 -0.79
C MET A 24 18.62 -3.29 -1.59
N ARG A 25 18.91 -4.44 -0.98
CA ARG A 25 19.66 -5.58 -1.56
C ARG A 25 18.84 -6.88 -1.61
N VAL A 26 17.52 -6.79 -1.39
CA VAL A 26 16.58 -7.93 -1.46
C VAL A 26 15.47 -7.64 -2.46
N GLU A 27 14.99 -8.67 -3.14
CA GLU A 27 13.81 -8.66 -4.01
C GLU A 27 12.65 -9.30 -3.23
N LEU A 28 11.57 -8.53 -3.06
CA LEU A 28 10.31 -9.01 -2.50
C LEU A 28 9.39 -9.45 -3.65
N SER A 29 8.88 -10.67 -3.60
CA SER A 29 7.74 -11.08 -4.42
C SER A 29 6.44 -10.85 -3.65
N LEU A 30 5.55 -10.05 -4.23
CA LEU A 30 4.28 -9.63 -3.65
C LEU A 30 3.12 -10.16 -4.48
N LYS A 31 2.18 -10.85 -3.85
CA LYS A 31 0.87 -11.14 -4.46
C LYS A 31 -0.11 -10.05 -4.07
N VAL A 32 -0.77 -9.46 -5.06
CA VAL A 32 -1.66 -8.31 -4.86
C VAL A 32 -3.11 -8.72 -5.04
N ARG A 33 -3.96 -8.19 -4.17
CA ARG A 33 -5.42 -8.31 -4.27
C ARG A 33 -6.04 -6.94 -4.03
N TYR A 34 -7.07 -6.62 -4.79
CA TYR A 34 -7.69 -5.30 -4.81
C TYR A 34 -9.13 -5.37 -4.36
N PHE A 35 -9.56 -4.37 -3.60
CA PHE A 35 -10.87 -4.34 -3.00
C PHE A 35 -11.46 -2.94 -3.07
N LEU A 36 -12.78 -2.86 -3.23
CA LEU A 36 -13.53 -1.60 -3.27
C LEU A 36 -14.83 -1.75 -2.49
N ASN A 37 -15.24 -0.75 -1.74
CA ASN A 37 -16.56 -0.67 -1.14
C ASN A 37 -17.49 0.30 -1.90
N ASP A 38 -18.78 0.25 -1.59
CA ASP A 38 -19.75 1.12 -2.25
C ASP A 38 -19.66 2.58 -1.82
N SER A 39 -18.93 2.87 -0.73
CA SER A 39 -18.72 4.20 -0.14
C SER A 39 -17.59 5.02 -0.76
N GLY A 40 -16.89 4.51 -1.79
CA GLY A 40 -15.80 5.24 -2.45
C GLY A 40 -14.44 5.08 -1.75
N THR A 41 -14.26 3.98 -1.02
CA THR A 41 -12.95 3.58 -0.47
C THR A 41 -12.55 2.25 -1.09
N GLY A 42 -11.32 2.18 -1.55
CA GLY A 42 -10.69 0.92 -1.91
C GLY A 42 -9.39 0.69 -1.18
N TYR A 43 -8.91 -0.53 -1.28
CA TYR A 43 -7.60 -0.89 -0.78
C TYR A 43 -6.98 -2.00 -1.60
N CYS A 44 -5.66 -2.06 -1.61
CA CYS A 44 -4.93 -3.23 -2.04
C CYS A 44 -4.23 -3.87 -0.85
N GLY A 45 -4.18 -5.20 -0.86
CA GLY A 45 -3.33 -5.97 0.04
C GLY A 45 -2.18 -6.58 -0.74
N LEU A 46 -0.96 -6.27 -0.34
CA LEU A 46 0.27 -6.82 -0.90
C LEU A 46 0.78 -7.92 0.03
N LEU A 47 0.51 -9.17 -0.29
CA LEU A 47 0.98 -10.33 0.44
C LEU A 47 2.44 -10.61 0.09
N ILE A 48 3.33 -10.55 1.07
CA ILE A 48 4.74 -10.90 0.90
C ILE A 48 4.84 -12.43 0.76
N LYS A 49 5.13 -12.90 -0.45
CA LYS A 49 5.18 -14.32 -0.80
C LYS A 49 6.58 -14.88 -0.65
N GLU A 50 7.59 -14.14 -1.10
CA GLU A 50 8.98 -14.59 -1.13
C GLU A 50 9.94 -13.41 -0.98
N VAL A 51 11.13 -13.68 -0.42
CA VAL A 51 12.25 -12.74 -0.36
C VAL A 51 13.49 -13.40 -0.97
N LYS A 52 14.07 -12.81 -2.02
CA LYS A 52 15.30 -13.27 -2.68
C LYS A 52 16.44 -12.25 -2.52
N GLY A 53 17.64 -12.68 -2.17
CA GLY A 53 18.83 -11.81 -2.15
C GLY A 53 19.86 -12.16 -1.07
N ASN A 54 21.12 -11.85 -1.34
CA ASN A 54 22.24 -12.01 -0.41
C ASN A 54 22.68 -10.62 0.06
N GLY A 55 22.31 -10.24 1.29
CA GLY A 55 22.86 -9.03 1.90
C GLY A 55 24.38 -9.15 2.01
N LEU A 56 25.12 -8.19 1.44
CA LEU A 56 26.59 -8.10 1.46
C LEU A 56 27.22 -8.05 2.88
N ARG A 57 26.42 -8.13 3.95
CA ARG A 57 26.86 -8.40 5.32
C ARG A 57 25.96 -9.48 5.95
N GLY A 58 26.30 -10.73 5.63
CA GLY A 58 26.00 -11.99 6.32
C GLY A 58 24.65 -12.14 7.03
N ARG A 59 23.76 -12.99 6.50
CA ARG A 59 22.63 -13.70 7.16
C ARG A 59 21.55 -12.89 7.88
N VAL A 60 21.83 -11.75 8.51
CA VAL A 60 20.95 -11.04 9.45
C VAL A 60 19.85 -10.26 8.73
N GLN A 61 20.17 -9.45 7.72
CA GLN A 61 19.15 -8.64 7.01
C GLN A 61 18.16 -9.48 6.18
N ALA A 62 18.64 -10.57 5.55
CA ALA A 62 17.77 -11.49 4.83
C ALA A 62 16.93 -12.37 5.76
N ALA A 63 17.41 -12.68 6.98
CA ALA A 63 16.62 -13.37 8.00
C ALA A 63 15.49 -12.47 8.52
N VAL A 64 15.80 -11.22 8.86
CA VAL A 64 14.78 -10.23 9.29
C VAL A 64 13.75 -9.99 8.19
N ALA A 65 14.16 -9.91 6.91
CA ALA A 65 13.22 -9.76 5.81
C ALA A 65 12.30 -10.99 5.62
N LYS A 66 12.79 -12.20 5.91
CA LYS A 66 11.99 -13.44 5.85
C LYS A 66 10.91 -13.51 6.92
N ASP A 67 11.08 -12.83 8.07
CA ASP A 67 10.06 -12.76 9.12
C ASP A 67 8.78 -12.03 8.65
N TYR A 68 8.86 -11.29 7.53
CA TYR A 68 7.73 -10.66 6.88
C TYR A 68 7.01 -11.55 5.85
N ILE A 69 7.51 -12.75 5.54
CA ILE A 69 6.80 -13.67 4.64
C ILE A 69 5.45 -14.06 5.25
N GLY A 70 4.40 -14.03 4.42
CA GLY A 70 3.02 -14.24 4.86
C GLY A 70 2.36 -13.00 5.45
N ARG A 71 3.10 -11.91 5.68
CA ARG A 71 2.52 -10.62 6.09
C ARG A 71 1.89 -9.92 4.88
N THR A 72 0.87 -9.11 5.16
CA THR A 72 0.15 -8.33 4.17
C THR A 72 0.37 -6.84 4.45
N ILE A 73 0.91 -6.13 3.48
CA ILE A 73 0.91 -4.67 3.47
C ILE A 73 -0.46 -4.21 2.99
N LEU A 74 -1.07 -3.26 3.70
CA LEU A 74 -2.38 -2.74 3.39
C LEU A 74 -2.23 -1.30 2.92
N ILE A 75 -2.80 -0.99 1.77
CA ILE A 75 -2.81 0.37 1.25
C ILE A 75 -4.23 0.76 0.90
N PHE A 76 -4.76 1.76 1.60
CA PHE A 76 -6.10 2.30 1.35
C PHE A 76 -6.02 3.55 0.47
N LEU A 77 -7.04 3.73 -0.35
CA LEU A 77 -7.20 4.85 -1.26
C LEU A 77 -8.65 5.31 -1.25
N THR A 78 -8.83 6.61 -1.09
CA THR A 78 -10.10 7.29 -1.37
C THR A 78 -9.81 8.55 -2.16
N GLU A 79 -10.62 8.77 -3.19
CA GLU A 79 -10.59 9.99 -3.96
C GLU A 79 -11.55 11.02 -3.37
N LEU A 80 -11.13 12.28 -3.35
CA LEU A 80 -11.88 13.39 -2.80
C LEU A 80 -12.49 14.24 -3.94
N ASP A 81 -13.56 14.96 -3.65
CA ASP A 81 -14.24 15.85 -4.63
C ASP A 81 -13.32 16.95 -5.19
N ASP A 82 -12.24 17.29 -4.49
CA ASP A 82 -11.25 18.28 -4.95
C ASP A 82 -10.18 17.67 -5.89
N GLY A 83 -10.36 16.40 -6.29
CA GLY A 83 -9.46 15.65 -7.17
C GLY A 83 -8.23 15.07 -6.46
N LYS A 84 -8.05 15.34 -5.16
CA LYS A 84 -6.96 14.76 -4.38
C LYS A 84 -7.27 13.34 -3.96
N LYS A 85 -6.23 12.57 -3.68
CA LYS A 85 -6.33 11.18 -3.22
C LYS A 85 -5.77 11.06 -1.82
N LEU A 86 -6.63 10.70 -0.87
CA LEU A 86 -6.16 10.25 0.44
C LEU A 86 -5.64 8.82 0.30
N ILE A 87 -4.37 8.62 0.62
CA ILE A 87 -3.74 7.31 0.66
C ILE A 87 -3.32 6.99 2.10
N THR A 88 -3.55 5.76 2.55
CA THR A 88 -3.05 5.27 3.85
C THR A 88 -2.12 4.10 3.63
N VAL A 89 -0.85 4.27 4.00
CA VAL A 89 0.27 3.33 3.75
C VAL A 89 0.98 2.99 5.06
N PRO A 90 1.66 1.83 5.17
CA PRO A 90 2.52 1.60 6.32
C PRO A 90 3.69 2.57 6.34
N ALA A 91 4.08 3.03 7.53
CA ALA A 91 5.39 3.63 7.69
C ALA A 91 6.45 2.54 7.61
N LEU A 92 7.37 2.64 6.64
CA LEU A 92 8.49 1.71 6.52
C LEU A 92 9.72 2.14 7.35
N PHE A 93 9.70 3.36 7.89
CA PHE A 93 10.78 3.90 8.72
C PHE A 93 10.21 4.69 9.91
N GLU A 94 10.95 4.71 11.02
CA GLU A 94 10.60 5.45 12.25
C GLU A 94 10.66 6.97 12.10
N LYS A 95 11.26 7.49 11.01
CA LYS A 95 11.37 8.93 10.71
C LYS A 95 10.40 9.34 9.59
N GLU A 96 10.01 10.61 9.59
CA GLU A 96 9.26 11.21 8.48
C GLU A 96 10.03 11.03 7.17
N PRO A 97 9.35 10.63 6.09
CA PRO A 97 10.02 10.43 4.83
C PRO A 97 10.39 11.72 4.14
N CYS A 98 11.64 11.80 3.70
CA CYS A 98 12.09 12.81 2.75
C CYS A 98 11.93 12.26 1.34
N PHE A 99 10.91 12.73 0.62
CA PHE A 99 10.74 12.38 -0.78
C PHE A 99 11.79 13.07 -1.66
N ASP A 100 12.38 12.32 -2.58
CA ASP A 100 13.12 12.91 -3.68
C ASP A 100 12.16 13.76 -4.54
N LYS A 101 12.57 14.97 -4.94
CA LYS A 101 11.74 15.93 -5.68
C LYS A 101 11.39 15.46 -7.11
N SER A 102 11.86 14.28 -7.50
CA SER A 102 11.61 13.65 -8.80
C SER A 102 10.23 13.02 -8.93
N VAL A 103 9.49 12.84 -7.83
CA VAL A 103 8.11 12.33 -7.84
C VAL A 103 7.14 13.43 -7.44
N ASP A 104 6.19 13.71 -8.33
CA ASP A 104 5.06 14.59 -8.02
C ASP A 104 4.05 13.84 -7.13
N LEU A 105 3.88 14.33 -5.91
CA LEU A 105 2.94 13.80 -4.91
C LEU A 105 1.88 14.84 -4.54
N SER A 106 1.76 15.93 -5.31
CA SER A 106 0.87 17.05 -5.00
C SER A 106 -0.62 16.66 -5.03
N ASP A 107 -0.96 15.62 -5.80
CA ASP A 107 -2.30 15.02 -5.85
C ASP A 107 -2.59 14.09 -4.66
N LEU A 108 -1.59 13.76 -3.84
CA LEU A 108 -1.71 12.80 -2.75
C LEU A 108 -1.74 13.47 -1.37
N ILE A 109 -2.65 12.98 -0.52
CA ILE A 109 -2.65 13.24 0.91
C ILE A 109 -2.25 11.93 1.58
N ILE A 110 -1.03 11.89 2.12
CA ILE A 110 -0.43 10.65 2.63
C ILE A 110 -0.67 10.56 4.13
N LYS A 111 -1.32 9.47 4.56
CA LYS A 111 -1.44 9.07 5.96
C LYS A 111 -0.61 7.82 6.18
N THR A 112 0.22 7.82 7.21
CA THR A 112 0.98 6.63 7.61
C THR A 112 0.32 5.94 8.80
N TYR A 113 0.47 4.62 8.88
CA TYR A 113 0.15 3.83 10.06
C TYR A 113 1.37 3.07 10.59
N TYR A 114 1.47 2.97 11.92
CA TYR A 114 2.59 2.34 12.64
C TYR A 114 2.07 1.20 13.51
N HIS A 115 2.75 0.05 13.51
CA HIS A 115 2.51 -1.05 14.45
C HIS A 115 3.71 -2.03 14.46
N ASP A 116 4.93 -1.52 14.47
CA ASP A 116 6.25 -2.17 14.56
C ASP A 116 6.60 -3.38 13.66
N ASP A 117 5.64 -4.04 12.97
CA ASP A 117 5.84 -5.27 12.19
C ASP A 117 4.79 -5.48 11.08
N LEU A 118 4.14 -4.42 10.59
CA LEU A 118 3.03 -4.51 9.62
C LEU A 118 1.88 -5.41 10.10
N ARG A 119 1.69 -5.53 11.43
CA ARG A 119 0.73 -6.46 12.03
C ARG A 119 -0.71 -5.94 12.05
N LYS A 120 -0.95 -4.68 11.67
CA LYS A 120 -2.31 -4.14 11.65
C LYS A 120 -3.21 -4.97 10.75
N THR A 121 -4.36 -5.31 11.29
CA THR A 121 -5.44 -5.91 10.53
C THR A 121 -6.03 -4.92 9.53
N PRO A 122 -6.67 -5.41 8.46
CA PRO A 122 -7.43 -4.55 7.54
C PRO A 122 -8.40 -3.61 8.27
N GLN A 123 -9.03 -4.06 9.35
CA GLN A 123 -10.01 -3.31 10.12
C GLN A 123 -9.38 -2.11 10.82
N GLU A 124 -8.19 -2.29 11.39
CA GLU A 124 -7.46 -1.21 12.08
C GLU A 124 -6.98 -0.14 11.10
N VAL A 125 -6.40 -0.55 9.97
CA VAL A 125 -5.96 0.40 8.94
C VAL A 125 -7.15 1.12 8.32
N HIS A 126 -8.25 0.41 8.08
CA HIS A 126 -9.50 1.03 7.59
C HIS A 126 -10.02 2.08 8.56
N LYS A 127 -10.04 1.80 9.87
CA LYS A 127 -10.46 2.78 10.88
C LYS A 127 -9.61 4.05 10.83
N GLU A 128 -8.30 3.92 10.68
CA GLU A 128 -7.39 5.06 10.54
C GLU A 128 -7.61 5.85 9.27
N HIS A 129 -7.85 5.15 8.16
CA HIS A 129 -8.20 5.77 6.89
C HIS A 129 -9.50 6.57 7.01
N MET A 130 -10.55 5.98 7.58
CA MET A 130 -11.84 6.64 7.78
C MET A 130 -11.72 7.84 8.73
N ASN A 131 -10.91 7.75 9.78
CA ASN A 131 -10.65 8.89 10.66
C ASN A 131 -9.99 10.06 9.91
N ALA A 132 -9.10 9.78 8.95
CA ALA A 132 -8.47 10.80 8.11
C ALA A 132 -9.42 11.39 7.06
N LEU A 133 -10.56 10.73 6.77
CA LEU A 133 -11.63 11.20 5.88
C LEU A 133 -12.66 12.09 6.59
N VAL A 134 -12.65 12.19 7.91
CA VAL A 134 -13.62 13.00 8.66
C VAL A 134 -13.59 14.45 8.18
N GLY A 135 -14.77 14.98 7.80
CA GLY A 135 -14.93 16.34 7.28
C GLY A 135 -14.54 16.52 5.81
N ARG A 136 -14.20 15.45 5.09
CA ARG A 136 -13.85 15.48 3.66
C ARG A 136 -14.97 14.90 2.82
N LYS A 137 -15.17 15.47 1.62
CA LYS A 137 -16.13 14.94 0.64
C LYS A 137 -15.45 13.93 -0.27
N ILE A 138 -16.05 12.75 -0.39
CA ILE A 138 -15.55 11.63 -1.18
C ILE A 138 -16.14 11.75 -2.59
N SER A 139 -15.28 11.60 -3.59
CA SER A 139 -15.68 11.57 -5.00
C SER A 139 -16.64 10.42 -5.28
N ALA A 140 -17.66 10.70 -6.08
CA ALA A 140 -18.58 9.69 -6.60
C ALA A 140 -18.00 8.91 -7.80
N ASP A 141 -16.84 9.30 -8.33
CA ASP A 141 -16.22 8.68 -9.51
C ASP A 141 -15.56 7.33 -9.14
N LYS A 142 -16.37 6.28 -9.14
CA LYS A 142 -15.91 4.92 -8.87
C LYS A 142 -14.99 4.38 -9.97
N GLU A 143 -15.13 4.81 -11.22
CA GLU A 143 -14.30 4.29 -12.31
C GLU A 143 -12.87 4.80 -12.20
N HIS A 144 -12.69 6.08 -11.93
CA HIS A 144 -11.37 6.67 -11.70
C HIS A 144 -10.71 6.11 -10.44
N LEU A 145 -11.49 5.87 -9.38
CA LEU A 145 -11.01 5.19 -8.18
C LEU A 145 -10.54 3.76 -8.48
N ILE A 146 -11.29 2.98 -9.27
CA ILE A 146 -10.87 1.62 -9.70
C ILE A 146 -9.53 1.67 -10.44
N ARG A 147 -9.39 2.57 -11.42
CA ARG A 147 -8.14 2.73 -12.17
C ARG A 147 -6.98 3.09 -11.24
N SER A 148 -7.20 4.06 -10.35
CA SER A 148 -6.21 4.52 -9.39
C SER A 148 -5.77 3.41 -8.42
N ILE A 149 -6.69 2.55 -7.98
CA ILE A 149 -6.38 1.40 -7.11
C ILE A 149 -5.55 0.35 -7.85
N LEU A 150 -5.90 0.05 -9.11
CA LEU A 150 -5.18 -0.95 -9.91
C LEU A 150 -3.74 -0.51 -10.23
N ASP A 151 -3.53 0.79 -10.43
CA ASP A 151 -2.21 1.38 -10.69
C ASP A 151 -1.39 1.61 -9.41
N LEU A 152 -2.02 1.47 -8.25
CA LEU A 152 -1.46 1.80 -6.95
C LEU A 152 -0.22 1.00 -6.57
N PRO A 153 -0.08 -0.30 -6.88
CA PRO A 153 1.17 -1.01 -6.64
C PRO A 153 2.33 -0.48 -7.51
N GLY A 154 2.05 -0.02 -8.74
CA GLY A 154 3.05 0.59 -9.63
C GLY A 154 3.51 1.96 -9.13
N ARG A 155 2.57 2.85 -8.80
CA ARG A 155 2.88 4.14 -8.15
C ARG A 155 3.50 3.94 -6.77
N GLY A 156 2.97 3.01 -5.98
CA GLY A 156 3.47 2.66 -4.65
C GLY A 156 4.93 2.21 -4.71
N LEU A 157 5.29 1.42 -5.72
CA LEU A 157 6.67 1.05 -6.03
C LEU A 157 7.59 2.25 -6.26
N GLU A 158 7.13 3.25 -7.02
CA GLU A 158 7.88 4.48 -7.27
C GLU A 158 8.02 5.34 -6.02
N ILE A 159 6.94 5.46 -5.24
CA ILE A 159 6.96 6.16 -3.95
C ILE A 159 7.97 5.44 -3.04
N LEU A 160 7.86 4.11 -2.87
CA LEU A 160 8.78 3.27 -2.09
C LEU A 160 10.25 3.38 -2.52
N ARG A 161 10.52 3.48 -3.82
CA ARG A 161 11.88 3.74 -4.35
C ARG A 161 12.39 5.14 -4.05
N SER A 162 11.48 6.10 -3.90
CA SER A 162 11.78 7.51 -3.61
C SER A 162 11.92 7.80 -2.12
N PHE A 163 11.53 6.86 -1.26
CA PHE A 163 11.87 6.86 0.16
C PHE A 163 13.37 6.49 0.33
N ARG A 164 14.17 7.46 0.79
CA ARG A 164 15.56 7.24 1.22
C ARG A 164 15.65 6.93 2.72
#